data_AF-A0A6M4H3Y4-F1
#
_entry.id   AF-A0A6M4H3Y4-F1
#
_cell.length_a   1.000
_cell.length_b   1.000
_cell.length_c   1.000
_cell.angle_alpha   90.00
_cell.angle_beta   90.00
_cell.angle_gamma   90.00
#
_symmetry.space_group_name_H-M   'P 1'
#
loop_
_entity.id
_entity.type
_entity.pdbx_description
1 polymer ?
#
loop_
_entity_poly.entity_id
_entity_poly.type
_entity_poly.pdbx_seq_one_letter_code
_entity_poly.pdbx_strand_id
1 'polypeptide(L)'
;MDLNATMLVQAIVFALFIWFTVSFVWPMILAPIEARQKNITEGLAEAEKGRNSLVDAKKEADKILADAKARAQEIVANADKAAAARIEESKGAAKSEGERIVTAAHAAVQQEVQSAKQVLREQVALLAVAGAEKILRREVDAKAHAEMLNQLKGQL
;
A
#
# COMPACT_ATOMS: atom_id res chain seq x y z
N MET A 1 59.27 57.63 77.37
CA MET A 1 58.71 56.27 77.44
C MET A 1 59.64 55.39 76.65
N ASP A 2 60.53 54.69 77.34
CA ASP A 2 61.58 53.90 76.70
C ASP A 2 60.97 52.74 75.94
N LEU A 3 61.42 52.57 74.69
CA LEU A 3 61.00 51.50 73.82
C LEU A 3 61.54 50.18 74.41
N ASN A 4 60.74 49.52 75.25
CA ASN A 4 61.11 48.25 75.86
C ASN A 4 60.97 47.12 74.85
N ALA A 5 61.91 46.16 74.88
CA ALA A 5 61.94 44.98 74.01
C ALA A 5 60.60 44.20 74.00
N THR A 6 59.82 44.30 75.08
CA THR A 6 58.47 43.73 75.19
C THR A 6 57.48 44.29 74.16
N MET A 7 57.55 45.56 73.76
CA MET A 7 56.68 46.12 72.71
C MET A 7 57.03 45.58 71.32
N LEU A 8 58.31 45.39 71.02
CA LEU A 8 58.77 44.77 69.78
C LEU A 8 58.35 43.30 69.69
N VAL A 9 58.52 42.54 70.78
CA VAL A 9 58.07 41.15 70.85
C VAL A 9 56.54 41.06 70.71
N GLN A 10 55.78 41.93 71.37
CA GLN A 10 54.32 41.98 71.25
C GLN A 10 53.88 42.31 69.82
N ALA A 11 54.55 43.23 69.13
CA ALA A 11 54.26 43.55 67.74
C ALA A 11 54.52 42.36 66.80
N ILE A 12 55.61 41.61 67.01
CA ILE A 12 55.93 40.40 66.24
C ILE A 12 54.88 39.30 66.49
N VAL A 13 54.51 39.06 67.76
CA VAL A 13 53.47 38.07 68.10
C VAL A 13 52.12 38.46 67.50
N PHE A 14 51.76 39.74 67.53
CA PHE A 14 50.53 40.23 66.91
C PHE A 14 50.54 40.08 65.38
N ALA A 15 51.68 40.37 64.73
CA ALA A 15 51.84 40.16 63.30
C ALA A 15 51.73 38.66 62.92
N LEU A 16 52.37 37.77 63.68
CA LEU A 16 52.24 36.32 63.49
C LEU A 16 50.80 35.83 63.73
N PHE A 17 50.10 36.40 64.70
CA PHE A 17 48.69 36.08 64.96
C PHE A 17 47.79 36.50 63.81
N ILE A 18 47.95 37.72 63.26
CA ILE A 18 47.19 38.18 62.08
C ILE A 18 47.48 37.26 60.90
N TRP A 19 48.75 36.95 60.63
CA TRP A 19 49.13 36.07 59.54
C TRP A 19 48.48 34.69 59.66
N PHE A 20 48.53 34.07 60.84
CA PHE A 20 47.86 32.80 61.11
C PHE A 20 46.35 32.88 60.92
N THR A 21 45.72 33.96 61.40
CA THR A 21 44.26 34.14 61.30
C THR A 21 43.82 34.31 59.84
N VAL A 22 44.57 35.07 59.04
CA VAL A 22 44.28 35.26 57.61
C VAL A 22 44.52 33.97 56.82
N SER A 23 45.61 33.23 57.11
CA SER A 23 45.93 32.00 56.37
C SER A 23 45.09 30.79 56.75
N PHE A 24 44.60 30.67 57.99
CA PHE A 24 43.85 29.48 58.45
C PHE A 24 42.38 29.75 58.76
N VAL A 25 42.08 30.80 59.52
CA VAL A 25 40.72 31.05 60.01
C VAL A 25 39.83 31.61 58.92
N TRP A 26 40.34 32.57 58.14
CA TRP A 26 39.60 33.18 57.03
C TRP A 26 39.15 32.17 55.96
N PRO A 27 40.01 31.29 55.42
CA PRO A 27 39.58 30.29 54.44
C PRO A 27 38.64 29.25 55.05
N MET A 28 38.81 28.86 56.33
CA MET A 28 37.90 27.91 56.98
C MET A 28 36.47 28.45 57.12
N ILE A 29 36.30 29.77 57.26
CA ILE A 29 34.98 30.42 57.35
C ILE A 29 34.38 30.70 55.97
N LEU A 30 35.18 31.13 54.99
CA LEU A 30 34.68 31.50 53.67
C LEU A 30 34.39 30.28 52.78
N ALA A 31 35.19 29.22 52.84
CA ALA A 31 35.03 28.06 51.96
C ALA A 31 33.62 27.42 52.02
N PRO A 32 32.98 27.23 53.20
CA PRO A 32 31.60 26.75 53.27
C PRO A 32 30.56 27.71 52.67
N ILE A 33 30.79 29.02 52.77
CA ILE A 33 29.88 30.06 52.24
C ILE A 33 29.98 30.09 50.72
N GLU A 34 31.19 30.10 50.17
CA GLU A 34 31.43 30.05 48.73
C GLU A 34 30.93 28.75 48.12
N ALA A 35 31.13 27.60 48.80
CA ALA A 35 30.59 26.31 48.35
C ALA A 35 29.05 26.33 48.28
N ARG A 36 28.37 26.94 49.26
CA ARG A 36 26.91 27.09 49.22
C ARG A 36 26.46 28.01 48.10
N GLN A 37 27.11 29.16 47.91
CA GLN A 37 26.79 30.09 46.84
C GLN A 37 26.98 29.42 45.46
N LYS A 38 28.08 28.69 45.28
CA LYS A 38 28.35 27.92 44.07
C LYS A 38 27.27 26.86 43.81
N ASN A 39 26.94 26.03 44.81
CA ASN A 39 25.90 25.01 44.69
C ASN A 39 24.53 25.59 44.33
N ILE A 40 24.14 26.73 44.91
CA ILE A 40 22.87 27.40 44.58
C ILE A 40 22.89 27.91 43.14
N THR A 41 23.99 28.53 42.73
CA THR A 41 24.13 29.10 41.38
C THR A 41 24.13 28.00 40.32
N GLU A 42 24.89 26.92 40.55
CA GLU A 42 24.91 25.75 39.67
C GLU A 42 23.54 25.05 39.65
N GLY A 43 22.90 24.86 40.80
CA GLY A 43 21.57 24.26 40.89
C GLY A 43 20.50 25.07 40.14
N LEU A 44 20.51 26.41 40.26
CA LEU A 44 19.61 27.28 39.51
C LEU A 44 19.90 27.25 38.01
N ALA A 45 21.17 27.28 37.61
CA ALA A 45 21.55 27.20 36.20
C ALA A 45 21.14 25.87 35.56
N GLU A 46 21.33 24.75 36.26
CA GLU A 46 20.92 23.43 35.77
C GLU A 46 19.40 23.27 35.78
N ALA A 47 18.68 23.83 36.75
CA ALA A 47 17.22 23.85 36.74
C ALA A 47 16.67 24.64 35.53
N GLU A 48 17.26 25.79 35.22
CA GLU A 48 16.85 26.60 34.07
C GLU A 48 17.19 25.91 32.73
N LYS A 49 18.38 25.31 32.61
CA LYS A 49 18.72 24.47 31.45
C LYS A 49 17.73 23.31 31.31
N GLY A 50 17.44 22.58 32.39
CA GLY A 50 16.49 21.48 32.38
C GLY A 50 15.09 21.92 31.94
N ARG A 51 14.62 23.07 32.42
CA ARG A 51 13.34 23.66 31.98
C ARG A 51 13.34 23.99 30.49
N ASN A 52 14.40 24.62 30.00
CA ASN A 52 14.52 24.97 28.58
C ASN A 52 14.60 23.72 27.69
N SER A 53 15.43 22.75 28.06
CA SER A 53 15.52 21.46 27.37
C SER A 53 14.18 20.70 27.36
N LEU A 54 13.39 20.78 28.43
CA LEU A 54 12.05 20.18 28.47
C LEU A 54 11.09 20.87 27.50
N VAL A 55 11.13 22.21 27.41
CA VAL A 55 10.32 22.97 26.45
C VAL A 55 10.72 22.63 25.01
N ASP A 56 12.01 22.57 24.73
CA ASP A 56 12.54 22.22 23.39
C ASP A 56 12.19 20.78 23.01
N ALA A 57 12.40 19.82 23.92
CA ALA A 57 12.04 18.42 23.71
C ALA A 57 10.52 18.25 23.49
N LYS A 58 9.69 19.00 24.22
CA LYS A 58 8.23 18.98 24.02
C LYS A 58 7.85 19.53 22.65
N LYS A 59 8.44 20.65 22.24
CA LYS A 59 8.21 21.25 20.92
C LYS A 59 8.63 20.31 19.79
N GLU A 60 9.76 19.62 19.95
CA GLU A 60 10.23 18.63 18.99
C GLU A 60 9.34 17.39 18.94
N ALA A 61 8.88 16.90 20.09
CA ALA A 61 7.89 15.81 20.15
C ALA A 61 6.57 16.19 19.48
N ASP A 62 6.05 17.39 19.74
CA ASP A 62 4.83 17.90 19.10
C ASP A 62 5.00 18.02 17.58
N LYS A 63 6.18 18.46 17.11
CA LYS A 63 6.52 18.52 15.69
C LYS A 63 6.56 17.13 15.06
N ILE A 64 7.24 16.17 15.70
CA ILE A 64 7.32 14.79 15.22
C ILE A 64 5.92 14.17 15.14
N LEU A 65 5.06 14.42 16.13
CA LEU A 65 3.67 13.95 16.12
C LEU A 65 2.86 14.57 14.98
N ALA A 66 3.02 15.88 14.74
CA ALA A 66 2.35 16.56 13.62
C ALA A 66 2.81 16.00 12.27
N ASP A 67 4.13 15.85 12.07
CA ASP A 67 4.71 15.29 10.84
C ASP A 67 4.28 13.84 10.64
N ALA A 68 4.25 13.02 11.70
CA ALA A 68 3.77 11.64 11.63
C ALA A 68 2.29 11.56 11.25
N LYS A 69 1.44 12.43 11.79
CA LYS A 69 0.02 12.51 11.40
C LYS A 69 -0.15 12.92 9.94
N ALA A 70 0.61 13.92 9.48
CA ALA A 70 0.58 14.35 8.08
C ALA A 70 1.00 13.23 7.13
N ARG A 71 2.09 12.52 7.43
CA ARG A 71 2.53 11.36 6.64
C ARG A 71 1.51 10.22 6.66
N ALA A 72 0.88 9.96 7.80
CA ALA A 72 -0.16 8.93 7.89
C ALA A 72 -1.36 9.27 6.99
N GLN A 73 -1.81 10.53 7.00
CA GLN A 73 -2.88 11.00 6.10
C GLN A 73 -2.48 10.89 4.63
N GLU A 74 -1.24 11.25 4.29
CA GLU A 74 -0.70 11.10 2.93
C GLU A 74 -0.66 9.64 2.48
N ILE A 75 -0.23 8.72 3.34
CA ILE A 75 -0.20 7.28 3.05
C ILE A 75 -1.61 6.76 2.77
N VAL A 76 -2.60 7.14 3.59
CA VAL A 76 -4.00 6.72 3.39
C VAL A 76 -4.54 7.29 2.08
N ALA A 77 -4.33 8.58 1.81
CA ALA A 77 -4.78 9.20 0.56
C ALA A 77 -4.15 8.54 -0.68
N ASN A 78 -2.85 8.20 -0.62
CA ASN A 78 -2.16 7.50 -1.69
C ASN A 78 -2.68 6.06 -1.86
N ALA A 79 -2.98 5.37 -0.76
CA ALA A 79 -3.56 4.03 -0.78
C ALA A 79 -4.96 4.04 -1.42
N ASP A 80 -5.81 4.99 -1.05
CA ASP A 80 -7.15 5.15 -1.62
C ASP A 80 -7.09 5.43 -3.13
N LYS A 81 -6.18 6.33 -3.54
CA LYS A 81 -5.94 6.63 -4.96
C LYS A 81 -5.46 5.40 -5.74
N ALA A 82 -4.53 4.64 -5.17
CA ALA A 82 -4.03 3.41 -5.78
C ALA A 82 -5.13 2.33 -5.86
N ALA A 83 -5.98 2.22 -4.83
CA ALA A 83 -7.10 1.30 -4.82
C ALA A 83 -8.13 1.66 -5.91
N ALA A 84 -8.49 2.94 -6.02
CA ALA A 84 -9.39 3.43 -7.07
C ALA A 84 -8.82 3.16 -8.47
N ALA A 85 -7.53 3.44 -8.70
CA ALA A 85 -6.88 3.15 -9.97
C ALA A 85 -6.90 1.65 -10.31
N ARG A 86 -6.61 0.78 -9.33
CA ARG A 86 -6.66 -0.68 -9.51
C ARG A 86 -8.07 -1.18 -9.80
N ILE A 87 -9.09 -0.62 -9.16
CA ILE A 87 -10.49 -0.96 -9.44
C ILE A 87 -10.84 -0.60 -10.88
N GLU A 88 -10.43 0.59 -11.34
CA GLU A 88 -10.72 1.03 -12.70
C GLU A 88 -9.98 0.19 -13.74
N GLU A 89 -8.71 -0.14 -13.51
CA GLU A 89 -7.94 -1.07 -14.33
C GLU A 89 -8.60 -2.45 -14.39
N SER A 90 -9.03 -2.98 -13.23
CA SER A 90 -9.69 -4.28 -13.15
C SER A 90 -11.03 -4.29 -13.89
N LYS A 91 -11.81 -3.21 -13.81
CA LYS A 91 -13.04 -3.05 -14.60
C LYS A 91 -12.76 -2.99 -16.10
N GLY A 92 -11.73 -2.25 -16.51
CA GLY A 92 -11.29 -2.19 -17.91
C GLY A 92 -10.90 -3.57 -18.45
N ALA A 93 -10.09 -4.32 -17.68
CA ALA A 93 -9.69 -5.68 -18.02
C ALA A 93 -10.91 -6.63 -18.08
N ALA A 94 -11.81 -6.55 -17.11
CA ALA A 94 -13.02 -7.37 -17.09
C ALA A 94 -13.95 -7.09 -18.27
N LYS A 95 -14.09 -5.82 -18.68
CA LYS A 95 -14.87 -5.44 -19.86
C LYS A 95 -14.24 -5.99 -21.14
N SER A 96 -12.93 -5.83 -21.30
CA SER A 96 -12.18 -6.36 -22.45
C SER A 96 -12.31 -7.89 -22.55
N GLU A 97 -12.15 -8.59 -21.44
CA GLU A 97 -12.32 -10.05 -21.41
C GLU A 97 -13.76 -10.47 -21.67
N GLY A 98 -14.75 -9.72 -21.17
CA GLY A 98 -16.16 -9.93 -21.47
C GLY A 98 -16.45 -9.79 -22.97
N GLU A 99 -15.93 -8.75 -23.62
CA GLU A 99 -16.06 -8.56 -25.08
C GLU A 99 -15.39 -9.71 -25.85
N ARG A 100 -14.23 -10.18 -25.39
CA ARG A 100 -13.53 -11.34 -25.97
C ARG A 100 -14.36 -12.62 -25.87
N ILE A 101 -14.94 -12.90 -24.70
CA ILE A 101 -15.81 -14.07 -24.48
C ILE A 101 -17.05 -14.00 -25.38
N VAL A 102 -17.71 -12.85 -25.45
CA VAL A 102 -18.90 -12.66 -26.31
C VAL A 102 -18.55 -12.86 -27.79
N THR A 103 -17.41 -12.33 -28.23
CA THR A 103 -16.93 -12.50 -29.61
C THR A 103 -16.64 -13.96 -29.93
N ALA A 104 -15.97 -14.67 -29.01
CA ALA A 104 -15.71 -16.10 -29.14
C ALA A 104 -17.01 -16.93 -29.16
N ALA A 105 -17.98 -16.59 -28.30
CA ALA A 105 -19.28 -17.24 -28.28
C ALA A 105 -20.05 -17.05 -29.60
N HIS A 106 -20.05 -15.83 -30.16
CA HIS A 106 -20.64 -15.59 -31.47
C HIS A 106 -19.96 -16.39 -32.58
N ALA A 107 -18.63 -16.49 -32.57
CA ALA A 107 -17.89 -17.31 -33.54
C ALA A 107 -18.26 -18.81 -33.41
N ALA A 108 -18.33 -19.33 -32.19
CA ALA A 108 -18.73 -20.71 -31.92
C ALA A 108 -20.17 -20.99 -32.39
N VAL A 109 -21.12 -20.07 -32.11
CA VAL A 109 -22.50 -20.19 -32.59
C VAL A 109 -22.57 -20.18 -34.11
N GLN A 110 -21.82 -19.31 -34.78
CA GLN A 110 -21.78 -19.30 -36.25
C GLN A 110 -21.26 -20.63 -36.81
N GLN A 111 -20.20 -21.19 -36.21
CA GLN A 111 -19.68 -22.49 -36.60
C GLN A 111 -20.71 -23.61 -36.41
N GLU A 112 -21.40 -23.62 -35.27
CA GLU A 112 -22.46 -24.60 -34.98
C GLU A 112 -23.62 -24.49 -35.98
N VAL A 113 -24.03 -23.27 -36.34
CA VAL A 113 -25.06 -23.03 -37.36
C VAL A 113 -24.63 -23.55 -38.72
N GLN A 114 -23.37 -23.39 -39.12
CA GLN A 114 -22.88 -23.97 -40.39
C GLN A 114 -22.87 -25.50 -40.35
N SER A 115 -22.42 -26.09 -39.24
CA SER A 115 -22.47 -27.54 -39.02
C SER A 115 -23.90 -28.07 -39.12
N ALA A 116 -24.85 -27.43 -38.42
CA ALA A 116 -26.27 -27.80 -38.45
C ALA A 116 -26.88 -27.67 -39.86
N LYS A 117 -26.52 -26.62 -40.62
CA LYS A 117 -26.96 -26.48 -42.03
C LYS A 117 -26.41 -27.59 -42.91
N GLN A 118 -25.20 -28.06 -42.65
CA GLN A 118 -24.58 -29.14 -43.41
C GLN A 118 -25.31 -30.46 -43.18
N VAL A 119 -25.60 -30.78 -41.91
CA VAL A 119 -26.45 -31.92 -41.53
C VAL A 119 -27.84 -31.80 -42.15
N LEU A 120 -28.44 -30.62 -42.15
CA LEU A 120 -29.76 -30.40 -42.75
C LEU A 120 -29.75 -30.64 -44.26
N ARG A 121 -28.67 -30.24 -44.97
CA ARG A 121 -28.51 -30.48 -46.41
C ARG A 121 -28.44 -31.96 -46.74
N GLU A 122 -27.73 -32.75 -45.93
CA GLU A 122 -27.68 -34.21 -46.09
C GLU A 122 -29.06 -34.84 -45.89
N GLN A 123 -29.80 -34.42 -44.86
CA GLN A 123 -31.16 -34.90 -44.61
C GLN A 123 -32.14 -34.51 -45.73
N VAL A 124 -32.04 -33.29 -46.26
CA VAL A 124 -32.87 -32.83 -47.40
C VAL A 124 -32.53 -33.60 -48.67
N ALA A 125 -31.25 -33.91 -48.94
CA ALA A 125 -30.86 -34.72 -50.09
C ALA A 125 -31.46 -36.13 -50.00
N LEU A 126 -31.41 -36.77 -48.82
CA LEU A 126 -32.07 -38.06 -48.59
C LEU A 126 -33.59 -37.98 -48.81
N LEU A 127 -34.24 -36.94 -48.30
CA LEU A 127 -35.68 -36.74 -48.46
C LEU A 127 -36.06 -36.45 -49.92
N ALA A 128 -35.22 -35.72 -50.66
CA ALA A 128 -35.43 -35.43 -52.08
C ALA A 128 -35.32 -36.71 -52.94
N VAL A 129 -34.36 -37.59 -52.66
CA VAL A 129 -34.23 -38.90 -53.31
C VAL A 129 -35.46 -39.77 -53.01
N ALA A 130 -35.86 -39.88 -51.75
CA ALA A 130 -37.06 -40.63 -51.35
C ALA A 130 -38.35 -40.06 -51.99
N GLY A 131 -38.45 -38.73 -52.11
CA GLY A 131 -39.53 -38.04 -52.79
C GLY A 131 -39.54 -38.33 -54.30
N ALA A 132 -38.37 -38.28 -54.96
CA ALA A 132 -38.21 -38.61 -56.36
C ALA A 132 -38.58 -40.08 -56.64
N GLU A 133 -38.14 -41.03 -55.81
CA GLU A 133 -38.54 -42.44 -55.89
C GLU A 133 -40.06 -42.62 -55.77
N LYS A 134 -40.71 -41.88 -54.86
CA LYS A 134 -42.16 -41.95 -54.65
C LYS A 134 -42.94 -41.36 -55.81
N ILE A 135 -42.46 -40.27 -56.41
CA ILE A 135 -43.04 -39.68 -57.63
C ILE A 135 -42.86 -40.64 -58.80
N LEU A 136 -41.65 -41.20 -58.98
CA LEU A 136 -41.37 -42.19 -60.03
C LEU A 136 -42.29 -43.41 -59.89
N ARG A 137 -42.46 -43.97 -58.69
CA ARG A 137 -43.43 -45.06 -58.44
C ARG A 137 -44.88 -44.68 -58.76
N ARG A 138 -45.25 -43.41 -58.69
CA ARG A 138 -46.61 -42.92 -59.01
C ARG A 138 -46.78 -42.65 -60.51
N GLU A 139 -45.73 -42.21 -61.19
CA GLU A 139 -45.68 -41.98 -62.64
C GLU A 139 -45.40 -43.24 -63.46
N VAL A 140 -44.80 -44.28 -62.86
CA VAL A 140 -44.69 -45.63 -63.42
C VAL A 140 -46.10 -46.21 -63.51
N ASP A 141 -46.77 -45.88 -64.60
CA ASP A 141 -48.11 -46.34 -64.92
C ASP A 141 -48.06 -47.83 -65.19
N ALA A 142 -48.66 -48.60 -64.28
CA ALA A 142 -48.84 -50.04 -64.43
C ALA A 142 -49.57 -50.41 -65.73
N LYS A 143 -50.36 -49.50 -66.32
CA LYS A 143 -50.99 -49.71 -67.64
C LYS A 143 -49.99 -49.57 -68.79
N ALA A 144 -49.16 -48.52 -68.80
CA ALA A 144 -48.18 -48.30 -69.88
C ALA A 144 -47.11 -49.42 -69.95
N HIS A 145 -46.70 -49.97 -68.80
CA HIS A 145 -45.78 -51.10 -68.75
C HIS A 145 -46.45 -52.45 -69.06
N ALA A 146 -47.73 -52.63 -68.74
CA ALA A 146 -48.47 -53.84 -69.11
C ALA A 146 -48.70 -53.93 -70.63
N GLU A 147 -48.97 -52.82 -71.31
CA GLU A 147 -49.06 -52.79 -72.78
C GLU A 147 -47.71 -53.07 -73.46
N MET A 148 -46.62 -52.48 -72.94
CA MET A 148 -45.27 -52.70 -73.49
C MET A 148 -44.75 -54.13 -73.25
N LEU A 149 -45.04 -54.73 -72.09
CA LEU A 149 -44.73 -56.14 -71.78
C LEU A 149 -45.57 -57.13 -72.60
N ASN A 150 -46.83 -56.79 -72.91
CA ASN A 150 -47.67 -57.60 -73.79
C ASN A 150 -47.22 -57.52 -75.26
N GLN A 151 -46.72 -56.36 -75.72
CA GLN A 151 -46.12 -56.26 -77.05
C GLN A 151 -44.79 -57.04 -77.19
N LEU A 152 -43.98 -57.11 -76.12
CA LEU A 152 -42.74 -57.91 -76.11
C LEU A 152 -42.99 -59.43 -76.02
N LYS A 153 -44.05 -59.86 -75.34
CA LYS A 153 -44.47 -61.28 -75.30
C LYS A 153 -45.04 -61.81 -76.63
N GLY A 154 -45.39 -60.93 -77.56
CA GLY A 154 -45.87 -61.30 -78.91
C GLY A 154 -44.75 -61.48 -79.95
N GLN A 155 -43.48 -61.32 -79.58
CA GLN A 155 -42.31 -61.47 -80.47
C GLN A 155 -41.40 -62.68 -80.11
N LEU A 156 -41.91 -63.63 -79.32
CA LEU A 156 -41.41 -65.01 -79.19
C LEU A 156 -42.48 -65.97 -79.70
#